data_AF-A0A9Q1BNU6-F1
#
_entry.id   AF-A0A9Q1BNU6-F1
#
_cell.length_a   1.000
_cell.length_b   1.000
_cell.length_c   1.000
_cell.angle_alpha   90.00
_cell.angle_beta   90.00
_cell.angle_gamma   90.00
#
_symmetry.space_group_name_H-M   'P 1'
#
loop_
_entity.id
_entity.type
_entity.pdbx_description
1 polymer ?
#
loop_
_entity_poly.entity_id
_entity_poly.type
_entity_poly.pdbx_seq_one_letter_code
_entity_poly.pdbx_strand_id
1 'polypeptide(L)' 'MSRRVTEQAPFLHVLTRGTTQQRSALLKRHHNALLICLCECALNILKGNVKLTPSEKLHLQRHRAKLRKLVDRKESL' A
#
# COMPACT_ATOMS: atom_id res chain seq x y z
N MET A 1 6.35 -10.54 -9.67
CA MET A 1 6.39 -9.10 -9.34
C MET A 1 5.67 -8.36 -10.46
N SER A 2 4.68 -7.51 -10.17
CA SER A 2 3.96 -6.80 -11.23
C SER A 2 4.87 -5.73 -11.87
N ARG A 3 4.75 -5.51 -13.18
CA ARG A 3 5.51 -4.50 -13.92
C ARG A 3 5.37 -3.09 -13.32
N ARG A 4 4.21 -2.80 -12.73
CA ARG A 4 3.92 -1.52 -12.06
C ARG A 4 4.76 -1.35 -10.79
N VAL A 5 4.93 -2.41 -9.99
CA VAL A 5 5.77 -2.35 -8.79
C VAL A 5 7.23 -2.09 -9.15
N THR A 6 7.73 -2.68 -10.24
CA THR A 6 9.10 -2.43 -10.70
C THR A 6 9.27 -1.00 -11.24
N GLU A 7 8.29 -0.48 -12.00
CA GLU A 7 8.34 0.89 -12.53
C GLU A 7 8.20 1.95 -11.42
N GLN A 8 7.42 1.67 -10.38
CA GLN A 8 7.19 2.58 -9.26
C GLN A 8 8.18 2.39 -8.09
N ALA A 9 9.15 1.48 -8.22
CA ALA A 9 10.10 1.15 -7.15
C ALA A 9 10.83 2.36 -6.54
N PRO A 10 11.30 3.37 -7.32
CA PRO A 10 11.93 4.56 -6.75
C PRO A 10 11.01 5.33 -5.80
N PHE A 11 9.73 5.47 -6.16
CA PHE A 11 8.74 6.15 -5.33
C PHE A 11 8.37 5.34 -4.09
N LEU A 12 8.30 4.01 -4.21
CA LEU A 12 8.11 3.12 -3.05
C LEU A 12 9.26 3.23 -2.05
N HIS A 13 10.50 3.36 -2.52
CA HIS A 13 11.66 3.62 -1.66
C HIS A 13 11.55 4.96 -0.92
N VAL A 14 11.09 6.02 -1.59
CA VAL A 14 10.84 7.31 -0.94
C VAL A 14 9.72 7.20 0.09
N LEU A 15 8.66 6.43 -0.16
CA LEU A 15 7.59 6.23 0.82
C LEU A 15 8.07 5.52 2.08
N THR A 16 8.95 4.53 1.96
CA THR A 16 9.43 3.79 3.13
C THR A 16 10.35 4.65 4.01
N ARG A 17 11.23 5.46 3.41
CA ARG A 17 12.24 6.25 4.13
C ARG A 17 11.86 7.71 4.41
N GLY A 18 10.91 8.25 3.67
CA GLY A 18 10.56 9.67 3.71
C GLY A 18 9.78 10.07 4.96
N THR A 19 9.82 11.37 5.28
CA THR A 19 9.04 11.97 6.37
C THR A 19 7.54 12.00 6.04
N THR A 20 6.69 12.23 7.04
CA THR A 20 5.23 12.36 6.84
C THR A 20 4.88 13.44 5.81
N GLN A 21 5.62 14.56 5.79
CA GLN A 21 5.44 15.64 4.82
C GLN A 21 5.82 15.20 3.41
N GLN A 22 6.97 14.52 3.26
CA GLN A 22 7.42 13.98 1.98
C GLN A 22 6.44 12.95 1.43
N ARG A 23 5.99 12.00 2.27
CA ARG A 23 4.97 11.00 1.89
C ARG A 23 3.67 11.65 1.45
N SER A 24 3.20 12.67 2.17
CA SER A 24 1.97 13.38 1.83
C SER A 24 2.11 14.15 0.52
N ALA A 25 3.23 14.84 0.30
CA ALA A 25 3.50 15.55 -0.94
C ALA A 25 3.60 14.59 -2.13
N LEU A 26 4.24 13.44 -1.95
CA LEU A 26 4.32 12.36 -2.94
C LEU A 26 2.88 11.92 -3.32
N LEU A 27 2.09 11.48 -2.34
CA LEU A 27 0.75 10.97 -2.60
C LEU A 27 -0.20 12.01 -3.20
N LYS A 28 -0.03 13.31 -2.89
CA LYS A 28 -0.86 14.39 -3.45
C LYS A 28 -0.52 14.75 -4.89
N ARG A 29 0.75 14.61 -5.30
CA ARG A 29 1.23 15.07 -6.62
C ARG A 29 1.40 13.94 -7.63
N HIS A 30 1.43 12.68 -7.22
CA HIS A 30 1.72 11.59 -8.15
C HIS A 30 0.53 11.15 -9.00
N HIS A 31 0.89 10.66 -10.19
CA HIS A 31 0.00 10.02 -11.14
C HIS A 31 -0.71 8.79 -10.55
N ASN A 32 -1.92 8.54 -11.06
CA ASN A 32 -2.77 7.40 -10.72
C ASN A 32 -2.02 6.05 -10.68
N ALA A 33 -0.97 5.87 -11.48
CA ALA A 33 -0.15 4.66 -11.51
C ALA A 33 0.48 4.30 -10.16
N LEU A 34 1.01 5.27 -9.40
CA LEU A 34 1.61 5.01 -8.08
C LEU A 34 0.54 4.61 -7.06
N LEU A 35 -0.61 5.30 -7.09
CA LEU A 35 -1.74 5.01 -6.22
C LEU A 35 -2.30 3.61 -6.49
N ILE A 36 -2.50 3.26 -7.77
CA ILE A 36 -2.93 1.92 -8.17
C ILE A 36 -1.92 0.87 -7.71
N CYS A 37 -0.61 1.12 -7.88
CA CYS A 37 0.42 0.22 -7.38
C CYS A 37 0.33 0.00 -5.86
N LEU A 38 0.10 1.07 -5.07
CA LEU A 38 -0.06 0.96 -3.62
C LEU A 38 -1.33 0.17 -3.25
N CYS A 39 -2.43 0.41 -3.95
CA CYS A 39 -3.68 -0.35 -3.78
C CYS A 39 -3.50 -1.83 -4.12
N GLU A 40 -2.81 -2.16 -5.21
CA GLU A 40 -2.47 -3.53 -5.60
C GLU A 40 -1.62 -4.22 -4.52
N CYS A 41 -0.60 -3.55 -3.98
CA CYS A 41 0.21 -4.06 -2.89
C CYS A 41 -0.64 -4.33 -1.64
N ALA A 42 -1.48 -3.37 -1.24
CA ALA A 42 -2.37 -3.52 -0.09
C ALA A 42 -3.36 -4.66 -0.28
N LEU A 43 -3.97 -4.78 -1.46
CA LEU A 43 -4.92 -5.84 -1.77
C LEU A 43 -4.27 -7.24 -1.73
N ASN A 44 -3.05 -7.37 -2.27
CA ASN A 44 -2.32 -8.64 -2.21
C ASN A 44 -1.95 -9.04 -0.77
N ILE A 45 -1.62 -8.06 0.08
CA ILE A 45 -1.42 -8.32 1.52
C ILE A 45 -2.73 -8.78 2.17
N LEU A 46 -3.85 -8.09 1.89
CA LEU A 46 -5.16 -8.41 2.47
C LEU A 46 -5.70 -9.77 2.00
N LYS A 47 -5.41 -10.17 0.76
CA LYS A 47 -5.73 -11.50 0.22
C LYS A 47 -4.78 -12.60 0.72
N GLY A 48 -3.72 -12.25 1.45
CA GLY A 48 -2.74 -13.21 1.95
C GLY A 48 -1.72 -13.71 0.91
N ASN A 49 -1.67 -13.09 -0.27
CA ASN A 49 -0.69 -13.41 -1.32
C ASN A 49 0.74 -13.01 -0.92
N VAL A 50 0.88 -12.06 0.00
CA VAL A 50 2.15 -11.64 0.59
C VAL A 50 2.21 -12.09 2.04
N LYS A 51 3.20 -12.92 2.38
CA LYS A 51 3.44 -13.35 3.75
C LYS A 51 4.02 -12.17 4.55
N LEU A 52 3.30 -11.76 5.58
CA LEU A 52 3.76 -10.77 6.54
C LEU A 52 4.45 -11.47 7.72
N THR A 53 5.49 -10.83 8.24
CA THR A 53 6.08 -11.22 9.52
C THR A 53 5.10 -10.96 10.68
N PRO A 54 5.23 -11.63 11.84
CA PRO A 54 4.37 -11.39 12.99
C PRO A 54 4.36 -9.93 13.45
N SER A 55 5.52 -9.26 13.41
CA SER A 55 5.68 -7.86 13.79
C SER A 55 4.96 -6.89 12.84
N GLU A 56 5.00 -7.14 11.52
CA GLU A 56 4.27 -6.34 10.53
C GLU A 56 2.76 -6.55 10.66
N LYS A 57 2.34 -7.80 10.91
CA LYS A 57 0.94 -8.14 11.15
C LYS A 57 0.40 -7.45 12.40
N LEU A 58 1.20 -7.33 13.46
CA LEU A 58 0.84 -6.62 14.69
C LEU A 58 0.65 -5.11 14.42
N HIS A 59 1.54 -4.48 13.65
CA HIS A 59 1.38 -3.07 13.26
C HIS A 59 0.11 -2.84 12.45
N LEU A 60 -0.20 -3.74 11.51
CA LEU A 60 -1.43 -3.66 10.72
C LEU A 60 -2.69 -3.97 11.55
N GLN A 61 -2.58 -4.80 12.59
CA GLN A 61 -3.71 -5.11 13.48
C GLN A 61 -4.29 -3.86 14.14
N ARG A 62 -3.47 -2.85 14.46
CA ARG A 62 -3.94 -1.55 14.96
C ARG A 62 -4.91 -0.86 14.00
N HIS A 63 -4.80 -1.15 12.71
CA HIS A 63 -5.66 -0.62 11.65
C HIS A 63 -6.71 -1.62 11.15
N ARG A 64 -6.93 -2.75 11.85
CA ARG A 64 -7.82 -3.84 11.42
C ARG A 64 -9.22 -3.39 11.00
N ALA A 65 -9.81 -2.42 11.70
CA ALA A 65 -11.16 -1.93 11.38
C ALA A 65 -11.20 -1.21 10.03
N LYS A 66 -10.19 -0.36 9.75
CA LYS A 66 -10.05 0.33 8.46
C LYS A 66 -9.76 -0.67 7.34
N LEU A 67 -8.86 -1.62 7.59
CA LEU A 67 -8.48 -2.64 6.63
C LEU A 67 -9.66 -3.56 6.25
N ARG A 68 -10.44 -4.04 7.23
CA ARG A 68 -11.64 -4.84 6.96
C ARG A 68 -12.69 -4.05 6.20
N LYS A 69 -12.94 -2.79 6.57
CA LYS A 69 -13.85 -1.90 5.84
C LYS A 69 -13.44 -1.72 4.37
N LEU A 70 -12.14 -1.70 4.08
CA LEU A 70 -11.63 -1.63 2.71
C LEU A 70 -11.82 -2.93 1.92
N VAL A 71 -11.78 -4.08 2.57
CA VAL A 71 -12.06 -5.39 1.94
C VAL A 71 -13.56 -5.61 1.75
N ASP A 72 -14.37 -5.21 2.73
CA ASP A 72 -15.84 -5.40 2.72
C ASP A 72 -16.52 -4.49 1.69
N ARG A 73 -15.93 -3.33 1.36
CA ARG A 73 -16.33 -2.55 0.18
C ARG A 73 -15.90 -3.32 -1.07
N LYS A 74 -16.81 -4.13 -1.61
CA LYS A 74 -16.82 -4.50 -3.03
C LYS A 74 -16.99 -3.22 -3.88
N GLU A 75 -15.93 -2.45 -4.03
CA GLU A 75 -15.85 -1.42 -5.06
C GLU A 75 -14.91 -1.97 -6.13
N SER A 76 -15.46 -2.12 -7.33
CA SER A 76 -14.81 -2.56 -8.55
C SER A 76 -13.56 -1.69 -8.80
N LEU A 77 -12.37 -2.23 -8.50
CA LEU A 77 -11.10 -1.70 -8.98
C LEU A 77 -10.84 -2.18 -10.41
#